data_AF-A0A5C7VZY7-F1
#
_entry.id   AF-A0A5C7VZY7-F1
#
_cell.length_a   1.000
_cell.length_b   1.000
_cell.length_c   1.000
_cell.angle_alpha   90.00
_cell.angle_beta   90.00
_cell.angle_gamma   90.00
#
_symmetry.space_group_name_H-M   'P 1'
#
loop_
_entity.id
_entity.type
_entity.pdbx_description
1 polymer ?
#
loop_
_entity_poly.entity_id
_entity_poly.type
_entity_poly.pdbx_seq_one_letter_code
_entity_poly.pdbx_strand_id
1 'polypeptide(L)'
;MSRVTLSRYLIEQTRSHNTPADLRFLIEVVARACKEISHAVSKGALGGVLGSMGTENVQGEVQKKLDVISNEILLEANEWGGHLAGMASEEMDNAYQIPGKYPKGAYLLVFDPLDGSSNIDVNVSVGTIFSVFRKITRGARGEMEDMLQPGRRQVAAGYILY
;
A
#
# COMPACT_ATOMS: atom_id res chain seq x y z
N MET A 1 -1.08 -31.37 -7.81
CA MET A 1 -0.31 -30.15 -8.16
C MET A 1 0.17 -29.51 -6.87
N SER A 2 1.45 -29.15 -6.74
CA SER A 2 1.91 -28.47 -5.51
C SER A 2 1.44 -27.02 -5.56
N ARG A 3 0.59 -26.61 -4.61
CA ARG A 3 0.14 -25.22 -4.49
C ARG A 3 1.34 -24.32 -4.18
N VAL A 4 1.65 -23.38 -5.08
CA VAL A 4 2.69 -22.37 -4.85
C VAL A 4 2.03 -21.16 -4.18
N THR A 5 2.50 -20.79 -3.00
CA THR A 5 2.05 -19.58 -2.30
C THR A 5 2.87 -18.37 -2.74
N LEU A 6 2.35 -17.16 -2.55
CA LEU A 6 3.10 -15.93 -2.84
C LEU A 6 4.44 -15.90 -2.11
N SER A 7 4.47 -16.23 -0.82
CA SER A 7 5.72 -16.27 -0.04
C SER A 7 6.72 -17.28 -0.61
N ARG A 8 6.25 -18.47 -1.03
CA ARG A 8 7.13 -19.46 -1.68
C ARG A 8 7.68 -18.93 -2.99
N TYR A 9 6.82 -18.36 -3.84
CA TYR A 9 7.25 -17.76 -5.10
C TYR A 9 8.31 -16.67 -4.88
N LEU A 10 8.09 -15.75 -3.94
CA LEU A 10 9.03 -14.68 -3.65
C LEU A 10 10.37 -15.20 -3.10
N ILE A 11 10.36 -16.26 -2.27
CA ILE A 11 11.59 -16.93 -1.80
C ILE A 11 12.37 -17.51 -2.99
N GLU A 12 11.67 -18.17 -3.92
CA GLU A 12 12.27 -18.74 -5.12
C GLU A 12 12.85 -17.64 -6.04
N GLN A 13 12.20 -16.47 -6.12
CA GLN A 13 12.72 -15.30 -6.83
C GLN A 13 14.00 -14.74 -6.19
N THR A 14 14.06 -14.62 -4.86
CA THR A 14 15.28 -14.21 -4.15
C THR A 14 16.44 -15.18 -4.41
N ARG A 15 16.18 -16.50 -4.42
CA ARG A 15 17.21 -17.53 -4.66
C ARG A 15 17.72 -17.57 -6.10
N SER A 16 16.81 -17.40 -7.06
CA SER A 16 17.12 -17.64 -8.49
C SER A 16 17.52 -16.37 -9.23
N HIS A 17 17.04 -15.21 -8.79
CA HIS A 17 17.21 -13.94 -9.49
C HIS A 17 17.87 -12.85 -8.62
N ASN A 18 18.39 -13.20 -7.44
CA ASN A 18 19.00 -12.27 -6.49
C ASN A 18 18.09 -11.08 -6.13
N THR A 19 16.76 -11.27 -6.17
CA THR A 19 15.81 -10.25 -5.74
C THR A 19 16.08 -9.87 -4.28
N PRO A 20 16.26 -8.58 -3.95
CA PRO A 20 16.57 -8.15 -2.59
C PRO A 20 15.55 -8.65 -1.57
N ALA A 21 16.03 -9.19 -0.45
CA ALA A 21 15.15 -9.72 0.60
C ALA A 21 14.17 -8.66 1.13
N ASP A 22 14.63 -7.42 1.30
CA ASP A 22 13.81 -6.28 1.73
C ASP A 22 12.64 -5.99 0.79
N LEU A 23 12.85 -6.11 -0.53
CA LEU A 23 11.78 -5.91 -1.52
C LEU A 23 10.75 -7.04 -1.43
N ARG A 24 11.22 -8.28 -1.26
CA ARG A 24 10.33 -9.42 -1.00
C ARG A 24 9.49 -9.17 0.26
N PHE A 25 10.11 -8.77 1.37
CA PHE A 25 9.40 -8.54 2.63
C PHE A 25 8.36 -7.42 2.50
N LEU A 26 8.70 -6.33 1.81
CA LEU A 26 7.76 -5.26 1.51
C LEU A 26 6.51 -5.78 0.78
N ILE A 27 6.69 -6.60 -0.26
CA ILE A 27 5.56 -7.17 -1.01
C ILE A 27 4.73 -8.12 -0.12
N GLU A 28 5.37 -8.92 0.74
CA GLU A 28 4.67 -9.79 1.70
C GLU A 28 3.84 -8.97 2.71
N VAL A 29 4.35 -7.83 3.17
CA VAL A 29 3.65 -6.91 4.08
C VAL A 29 2.44 -6.28 3.40
N VAL A 30 2.61 -5.75 2.18
CA VAL A 30 1.49 -5.19 1.39
C VAL A 30 0.42 -6.26 1.16
N ALA A 31 0.81 -7.47 0.76
CA ALA A 31 -0.13 -8.56 0.54
C ALA A 31 -0.87 -8.98 1.82
N ARG A 32 -0.23 -8.89 2.99
CA ARG A 32 -0.88 -9.15 4.28
C ARG A 32 -1.87 -8.05 4.63
N ALA A 33 -1.50 -6.78 4.48
CA ALA A 33 -2.38 -5.63 4.68
C ALA A 33 -3.64 -5.75 3.79
N CYS A 34 -3.45 -6.15 2.53
CA CYS A 34 -4.55 -6.35 1.60
C CYS A 34 -5.51 -7.48 1.98
N LYS A 35 -5.08 -8.49 2.76
CA LYS A 35 -6.01 -9.49 3.30
C LYS A 35 -6.93 -8.91 4.36
N GLU A 36 -6.42 -7.96 5.14
CA GLU A 36 -7.20 -7.25 6.14
C GLU A 36 -8.22 -6.31 5.49
N ILE A 37 -7.80 -5.57 4.45
CA ILE A 37 -8.71 -4.77 3.60
C ILE A 37 -9.77 -5.66 2.98
N SER A 38 -9.39 -6.79 2.35
CA SER A 38 -10.34 -7.75 1.77
C SER A 38 -11.36 -8.24 2.79
N HIS A 39 -10.94 -8.50 4.02
CA HIS A 39 -11.86 -8.86 5.09
C HIS A 39 -12.80 -7.70 5.49
N ALA A 40 -12.31 -6.46 5.56
CA ALA A 40 -13.15 -5.29 5.81
C ALA A 40 -14.18 -5.07 4.69
N VAL A 41 -13.75 -5.14 3.43
CA VAL A 41 -14.61 -5.05 2.24
C VAL A 41 -15.67 -6.16 2.25
N SER A 42 -15.28 -7.41 2.56
CA SER A 42 -16.20 -8.56 2.55
C SER A 42 -17.34 -8.46 3.57
N LYS A 43 -17.18 -7.66 4.62
CA LYS A 43 -18.23 -7.42 5.61
C LYS A 43 -19.30 -6.44 5.11
N GLY A 44 -18.97 -5.59 4.14
CA GLY A 44 -19.88 -4.58 3.60
C GLY A 44 -20.70 -3.89 4.69
N ALA A 45 -22.02 -3.83 4.50
CA ALA A 45 -22.95 -3.13 5.39
C ALA A 45 -22.93 -3.66 6.84
N LEU A 46 -22.67 -4.97 7.01
CA LEU A 46 -22.67 -5.64 8.30
C LEU A 46 -21.47 -5.22 9.17
N GLY A 47 -20.42 -4.70 8.55
CA GLY A 47 -19.23 -4.22 9.27
C GLY A 47 -19.40 -2.82 9.87
N GLY A 48 -20.48 -2.09 9.58
CA GLY A 48 -20.63 -0.67 9.96
C GLY A 48 -19.63 0.25 9.26
N VAL A 49 -18.91 -0.28 8.26
CA VAL A 49 -17.87 0.38 7.46
C VAL A 49 -18.42 0.97 6.16
N LEU A 50 -19.68 0.68 5.81
CA LEU A 50 -20.37 1.40 4.73
C LEU A 50 -20.91 2.72 5.23
N GLY A 51 -20.67 3.79 4.47
CA GLY A 51 -21.10 5.15 4.75
C GLY A 51 -19.96 6.17 4.69
N SER A 52 -20.35 7.43 4.55
CA SER A 52 -19.47 8.58 4.52
C SER A 52 -18.98 8.96 5.92
N MET A 53 -17.70 9.26 6.06
CA MET A 53 -17.27 10.22 7.07
C MET A 53 -17.76 11.58 6.59
N GLY A 54 -18.28 12.44 7.46
CA GLY A 54 -18.79 13.77 7.07
C GLY A 54 -17.69 14.76 6.62
N THR A 55 -16.60 14.24 6.06
CA THR A 55 -15.37 14.94 5.65
C THR A 55 -15.13 14.69 4.16
N GLU A 56 -14.84 15.75 3.42
CA GLU A 56 -14.43 15.69 2.01
C GLU A 56 -12.93 15.34 1.92
N ASN A 57 -12.56 14.48 0.97
CA ASN A 57 -11.16 14.18 0.67
C ASN A 57 -10.51 15.29 -0.18
N VAL A 58 -9.20 15.17 -0.43
CA VAL A 58 -8.37 16.14 -1.16
C VAL A 58 -8.75 16.32 -2.63
N GLN A 59 -9.62 15.44 -3.14
CA GLN A 59 -10.15 15.43 -4.50
C GLN A 59 -11.61 15.94 -4.57
N GLY A 60 -12.19 16.35 -3.42
CA GLY A 60 -13.55 16.86 -3.32
C GLY A 60 -14.64 15.79 -3.32
N GLU A 61 -14.28 14.53 -3.06
CA GLU A 61 -15.21 13.43 -2.90
C GLU A 61 -15.54 13.19 -1.42
N VAL A 62 -16.73 12.63 -1.16
CA VAL A 62 -17.14 12.27 0.20
C VAL A 62 -16.35 11.04 0.64
N GLN A 63 -15.45 11.22 1.60
CA GLN A 63 -14.54 10.18 2.03
C GLN A 63 -15.33 9.01 2.65
N LYS A 64 -15.25 7.82 2.04
CA LYS A 64 -15.93 6.66 2.61
C LYS A 64 -15.09 6.14 3.77
N LYS A 65 -15.76 5.60 4.79
CA LYS A 65 -15.08 4.99 5.95
C LYS A 65 -14.07 3.92 5.53
N LEU A 66 -14.36 3.18 4.46
CA LEU A 66 -13.46 2.14 3.95
C LEU A 66 -12.18 2.70 3.33
N ASP A 67 -12.21 3.89 2.74
CA ASP A 67 -11.01 4.53 2.18
C ASP A 67 -10.03 4.89 3.31
N VAL A 68 -10.55 5.53 4.37
CA VAL A 68 -9.79 5.84 5.59
C VAL A 68 -9.21 4.58 6.22
N ILE A 69 -10.04 3.55 6.40
CA ILE A 69 -9.62 2.28 7.01
C ILE A 69 -8.53 1.61 6.16
N SER A 70 -8.69 1.57 4.84
CA SER A 70 -7.74 0.92 3.93
C SER A 70 -6.40 1.66 3.92
N ASN A 71 -6.43 3.00 3.96
CA ASN A 71 -5.25 3.84 4.09
C ASN A 71 -4.53 3.58 5.43
N GLU A 72 -5.25 3.60 6.56
CA GLU A 72 -4.69 3.33 7.88
C GLU A 72 -4.04 1.94 7.97
N ILE A 73 -4.72 0.90 7.47
CA ILE A 73 -4.18 -0.47 7.42
C ILE A 73 -2.86 -0.51 6.66
N LEU A 74 -2.76 0.14 5.50
CA LEU A 74 -1.54 0.15 4.70
C LEU A 74 -0.41 0.94 5.38
N LEU A 75 -0.71 2.09 5.99
CA LEU A 75 0.28 2.89 6.71
C LEU A 75 0.83 2.11 7.92
N GLU A 76 -0.05 1.62 8.79
CA GLU A 76 0.32 0.90 10.02
C GLU A 76 1.07 -0.41 9.71
N ALA A 77 0.66 -1.13 8.67
CA ALA A 77 1.32 -2.37 8.30
C ALA A 77 2.77 -2.16 7.82
N ASN A 78 3.07 -1.00 7.20
CA ASN A 78 4.32 -0.75 6.50
C ASN A 78 5.28 0.19 7.24
N GLU A 79 4.83 0.98 8.23
CA GLU A 79 5.66 2.04 8.82
C GLU A 79 6.81 1.55 9.73
N TRP A 80 6.69 0.37 10.32
CA TRP A 80 7.62 -0.11 11.35
C TRP A 80 8.64 -1.14 10.83
N GLY A 81 8.44 -1.68 9.63
CA GLY A 81 9.25 -2.79 9.08
C GLY A 81 10.68 -2.41 8.67
N GLY A 82 11.01 -1.12 8.61
CA GLY A 82 12.37 -0.66 8.33
C GLY A 82 12.81 -0.71 6.86
N HIS A 83 11.91 -1.09 5.95
CA HIS A 83 12.21 -1.19 4.52
C HIS A 83 11.94 0.11 3.75
N LEU A 84 11.10 0.99 4.29
CA LEU A 84 10.64 2.21 3.65
C LEU A 84 11.32 3.46 4.24
N ALA A 85 11.53 4.46 3.39
CA ALA A 85 11.95 5.80 3.77
C ALA A 85 10.76 6.78 3.86
N GLY A 86 9.67 6.47 3.15
CA GLY A 86 8.44 7.24 3.12
C GLY A 86 7.36 6.51 2.33
N MET A 87 6.15 7.01 2.43
CA MET A 87 4.99 6.50 1.70
C MET A 87 4.20 7.65 1.07
N ALA A 88 3.47 7.39 -0.01
CA ALA A 88 2.51 8.32 -0.60
C ALA A 88 1.21 7.57 -0.86
N SER A 89 0.10 8.18 -0.47
CA SER A 89 -1.24 7.62 -0.60
C SER A 89 -2.12 8.58 -1.39
N GLU A 90 -3.03 8.05 -2.18
CA GLU A 90 -4.09 8.82 -2.85
C GLU A 90 -4.98 9.58 -1.84
N GLU A 91 -5.12 9.04 -0.61
CA GLU A 91 -5.90 9.61 0.49
C GLU A 91 -5.15 10.70 1.32
N MET A 92 -3.97 11.15 0.88
CA MET A 92 -3.13 12.09 1.65
C MET A 92 -2.53 13.21 0.78
N ASP A 93 -2.60 14.45 1.26
CA ASP A 93 -1.99 15.62 0.59
C ASP A 93 -0.46 15.55 0.49
N ASN A 94 0.17 15.02 1.54
CA ASN A 94 1.62 15.04 1.71
C ASN A 94 2.15 13.62 1.90
N ALA A 95 3.38 13.39 1.44
CA ALA A 95 4.08 12.13 1.68
C ALA A 95 4.15 11.81 3.18
N TYR A 96 3.72 10.61 3.53
CA TYR A 96 3.81 10.08 4.88
C TYR A 96 5.26 9.76 5.24
N GLN A 97 5.76 10.43 6.28
CA GLN A 97 7.10 10.22 6.79
C GLN A 97 7.12 9.09 7.80
N ILE A 98 8.04 8.14 7.64
CA ILE A 98 8.23 7.07 8.61
C ILE A 98 8.57 7.68 9.98
N PRO A 99 7.79 7.37 11.04
CA PRO A 99 8.00 7.92 12.37
C PRO A 99 9.47 7.81 12.85
N GLY A 100 9.92 8.80 13.62
CA GLY A 100 11.32 8.89 14.07
C GLY A 100 11.80 7.67 14.86
N LYS A 101 10.88 7.00 15.58
CA LYS A 101 11.13 5.80 16.37
C LYS A 101 11.42 4.53 15.56
N TYR A 102 11.04 4.51 14.27
CA TYR A 102 11.20 3.34 13.42
C TYR A 102 12.42 3.46 12.49
N PRO A 103 13.06 2.32 12.17
CA PRO A 103 14.13 2.28 11.17
C PRO A 103 13.59 2.72 9.80
N LYS A 104 14.48 3.28 8.97
CA LYS A 104 14.16 3.76 7.62
C LYS A 104 15.00 2.98 6.62
N GLY A 105 14.35 2.54 5.54
CA GLY A 105 14.97 1.71 4.51
C GLY A 105 15.23 2.46 3.20
N ALA A 106 15.51 1.69 2.15
CA ALA A 106 15.90 2.22 0.85
C ALA A 106 14.74 2.35 -0.14
N TYR A 107 13.53 1.93 0.23
CA TYR A 107 12.37 1.92 -0.67
C TYR A 107 11.35 2.99 -0.32
N LEU A 108 10.43 3.21 -1.24
CA LEU A 108 9.27 4.06 -1.11
C LEU A 108 8.06 3.25 -1.56
N LEU A 109 6.92 3.47 -0.92
CA LEU A 109 5.66 2.84 -1.27
C LEU A 109 4.67 3.93 -1.69
N VAL A 110 4.23 3.89 -2.94
CA VAL A 110 3.16 4.74 -3.46
C VAL A 110 1.94 3.85 -3.67
N PHE A 111 0.77 4.23 -3.19
CA PHE A 111 -0.40 3.37 -3.27
C PHE A 111 -1.71 4.14 -3.40
N ASP A 112 -2.67 3.47 -4.04
CA ASP A 112 -4.09 3.77 -3.94
C ASP A 112 -4.69 2.70 -3.02
N PRO A 113 -5.12 3.06 -1.80
CA PRO A 113 -5.57 2.10 -0.81
C PRO A 113 -6.87 1.41 -1.21
N LEU A 114 -7.77 2.07 -1.95
CA LEU A 114 -9.06 1.52 -2.33
C LEU A 114 -9.58 2.11 -3.66
N ASP A 115 -9.06 1.61 -4.76
CA ASP A 115 -9.48 1.97 -6.11
C ASP A 115 -10.94 1.54 -6.36
N GLY A 116 -11.70 2.46 -6.94
CA GLY A 116 -13.11 2.25 -7.26
C GLY A 116 -14.03 2.29 -6.04
N SER A 117 -13.69 3.02 -4.98
CA SER A 117 -14.49 3.12 -3.75
C SER A 117 -15.97 3.49 -3.98
N SER A 118 -16.27 4.23 -5.07
CA SER A 118 -17.64 4.52 -5.53
C SER A 118 -18.50 3.26 -5.73
N ASN A 119 -17.88 2.13 -6.10
CA ASN A 119 -18.51 0.86 -6.44
C ASN A 119 -18.86 -0.02 -5.23
N ILE A 120 -18.38 0.34 -4.04
CA ILE A 120 -18.57 -0.46 -2.83
C ILE A 120 -20.06 -0.66 -2.51
N ASP A 121 -20.87 0.39 -2.61
CA ASP A 121 -22.29 0.36 -2.21
C ASP A 121 -23.15 -0.50 -3.15
N VAL A 122 -22.64 -0.77 -4.36
CA VAL A 122 -23.30 -1.62 -5.36
C VAL A 122 -22.64 -3.00 -5.50
N ASN A 123 -21.72 -3.34 -4.58
CA ASN A 123 -21.03 -4.62 -4.52
C ASN A 123 -20.35 -5.01 -5.85
N VAL A 124 -19.77 -4.02 -6.53
CA VAL A 124 -18.94 -4.20 -7.72
C VAL A 124 -17.46 -4.25 -7.28
N SER A 125 -16.62 -4.87 -8.10
CA SER A 125 -15.19 -5.03 -7.81
C SER A 125 -14.48 -3.71 -7.50
N VAL A 126 -13.63 -3.78 -6.48
CA VAL A 126 -12.73 -2.72 -6.02
C VAL A 126 -11.34 -3.31 -5.81
N GLY A 127 -10.33 -2.47 -5.58
CA GLY A 127 -8.97 -2.98 -5.45
C GLY A 127 -8.03 -2.07 -4.69
N THR A 128 -6.78 -2.50 -4.57
CA THR A 128 -5.67 -1.68 -4.07
C THR A 128 -4.59 -1.70 -5.13
N ILE A 129 -4.00 -0.55 -5.42
CA ILE A 129 -2.88 -0.42 -6.36
C ILE A 129 -1.65 0.00 -5.57
N PHE A 130 -0.49 -0.59 -5.86
CA PHE A 130 0.76 -0.18 -5.24
C PHE A 130 1.92 -0.16 -6.22
N SER A 131 2.88 0.70 -5.90
CA SER A 131 4.11 0.91 -6.63
C SER A 131 5.27 1.09 -5.66
N VAL A 132 6.40 0.45 -5.97
CA VAL A 132 7.61 0.49 -5.15
C VAL A 132 8.72 1.14 -5.95
N PHE A 133 9.35 2.14 -5.34
CA PHE A 133 10.52 2.82 -5.89
C PHE A 133 11.71 2.66 -4.96
N ARG A 134 12.92 2.84 -5.50
CA ARG A 134 14.11 3.09 -4.68
C ARG A 134 14.24 4.58 -4.43
N LYS A 135 14.61 4.94 -3.20
CA LYS A 135 14.99 6.30 -2.82
C LYS A 135 16.20 6.78 -3.64
N ILE A 136 16.22 8.07 -4.00
CA ILE A 136 17.24 8.70 -4.84
C ILE A 136 17.98 9.86 -4.15
N THR A 137 17.33 10.54 -3.21
CA THR A 137 17.92 11.60 -2.42
C THR A 137 18.93 11.05 -1.42
N ARG A 138 19.77 11.92 -0.86
CA ARG A 138 20.66 11.59 0.28
C ARG A 138 19.89 11.70 1.59
N GLY A 139 20.40 11.07 2.66
CA GLY A 139 19.77 11.07 3.98
C GLY A 139 18.75 9.94 4.18
N ALA A 140 18.09 9.93 5.35
CA ALA A 140 17.23 8.82 5.77
C ALA A 140 15.74 9.01 5.49
N ARG A 141 15.27 10.26 5.32
CA ARG A 141 13.86 10.58 5.09
C ARG A 141 13.49 10.45 3.61
N GLY A 142 12.29 10.00 3.30
CA GLY A 142 11.75 10.03 1.93
C GLY A 142 11.27 11.43 1.59
N GLU A 143 11.94 12.10 0.67
CA GLU A 143 11.58 13.44 0.22
C GLU A 143 10.56 13.37 -0.93
N MET A 144 9.84 14.46 -1.22
CA MET A 144 8.86 14.48 -2.31
C MET A 144 9.50 14.14 -3.68
N GLU A 145 10.74 14.57 -3.92
CA GLU A 145 11.51 14.24 -5.12
C GLU A 145 11.69 12.72 -5.30
N ASP A 146 11.79 11.98 -4.19
CA ASP A 146 11.89 10.53 -4.22
C ASP A 146 10.59 9.88 -4.78
N MET A 147 9.43 10.51 -4.58
CA MET A 147 8.13 9.99 -5.03
C MET A 147 7.78 10.40 -6.46
N LEU A 148 8.37 11.48 -6.97
CA LEU A 148 8.10 12.04 -8.30
C LEU A 148 8.99 11.44 -9.41
N GLN A 149 9.38 10.19 -9.26
CA GLN A 149 10.21 9.48 -10.23
C GLN A 149 9.38 8.99 -11.43
N PRO A 150 9.97 8.93 -12.65
CA PRO A 150 9.27 8.37 -13.79
C PRO A 150 8.98 6.88 -13.59
N GLY A 151 7.80 6.42 -14.02
CA GLY A 151 7.34 5.05 -13.79
C GLY A 151 8.27 3.93 -14.29
N ARG A 152 9.16 4.19 -15.25
CA ARG A 152 10.23 3.25 -15.66
C ARG A 152 11.25 2.91 -14.55
N ARG A 153 11.22 3.63 -13.43
CA ARG A 153 12.10 3.41 -12.26
C ARG A 153 11.45 2.56 -11.16
N GLN A 154 10.21 2.12 -11.35
CA GLN A 154 9.57 1.19 -10.42
C GLN A 154 10.39 -0.09 -10.32
N VAL A 155 10.63 -0.56 -9.10
CA VAL A 155 11.32 -1.83 -8.83
C VAL A 155 10.34 -2.96 -8.56
N ALA A 156 9.10 -2.63 -8.20
CA ALA A 156 7.96 -3.53 -8.18
C ALA A 156 6.67 -2.70 -8.29
N ALA A 157 5.61 -3.31 -8.81
CA ALA A 157 4.28 -2.74 -8.82
C ALA A 157 3.26 -3.88 -8.85
N GLY A 158 2.03 -3.60 -8.45
CA GLY A 158 0.96 -4.58 -8.50
C GLY A 158 -0.36 -3.99 -8.09
N TYR A 159 -1.39 -4.83 -8.19
CA TYR A 159 -2.72 -4.52 -7.70
C TYR A 159 -3.34 -5.76 -7.05
N ILE A 160 -4.32 -5.52 -6.21
CA ILE A 160 -5.15 -6.54 -5.56
C ILE A 160 -6.58 -6.26 -5.98
N LEU A 161 -7.31 -7.31 -6.35
CA LEU A 161 -8.72 -7.25 -6.68
C LEU A 161 -9.52 -7.92 -5.55
N TYR A 162 -10.50 -7.20 -5.01
CA TYR A 162 -11.39 -7.65 -3.96
C TYR A 162 -12.74 -8.10 -4.51
#